data_AF-A0A3M0VWZ9-F1
#
_entry.id   AF-A0A3M0VWZ9-F1
#
_cell.length_a   1.000
_cell.length_b   1.000
_cell.length_c   1.000
_cell.angle_alpha   90.00
_cell.angle_beta   90.00
_cell.angle_gamma   90.00
#
_symmetry.space_group_name_H-M   'P 1'
#
loop_
_entity.id
_entity.type
_entity.pdbx_description
1 polymer ?
#
loop_
_entity_poly.entity_id
_entity_poly.type
_entity_poly.pdbx_seq_one_letter_code
_entity_poly.pdbx_strand_id
1 'polypeptide(L)'
;MAALDRPTSLKFITSNANKLAEVRFILGDTIHLESRSVDVDEIQGTIEDVARDKARRAAELVNGPVLTEDTALEFKSLDGLPGPYIKYFLNALGHTGLNNLLAAYPDKTAYAICTFAFCAGPGHDVVLFQGRTEGKIVPARGPSNFGWDPVFEYEGKTYAEMDVAAKGAISHRGRALDKLKRWLAGGEVEPLEILEGESAIRN
;
A
#
# COMPACT_ATOMS: atom_id res chain seq x y z
N MET A 1 26.37 -3.93 10.27
CA MET A 1 25.60 -3.69 9.05
C MET A 1 26.23 -2.50 8.36
N ALA A 2 26.62 -2.62 7.09
CA ALA A 2 27.02 -1.44 6.31
C ALA A 2 25.84 -0.46 6.30
N ALA A 3 26.09 0.82 6.50
CA ALA A 3 25.07 1.84 6.29
C ALA A 3 24.58 1.67 4.85
N LEU A 4 23.29 1.40 4.64
CA LEU A 4 22.73 1.47 3.29
C LEU A 4 22.95 2.91 2.82
N ASP A 5 23.75 3.09 1.78
CA ASP A 5 23.85 4.38 1.09
C ASP A 5 22.45 4.74 0.62
N ARG A 6 21.90 5.79 1.22
CA ARG A 6 20.56 6.25 0.92
C ARG A 6 20.54 6.78 -0.51
N PRO A 7 19.55 6.38 -1.32
CA PRO A 7 19.51 6.78 -2.71
C PRO A 7 19.24 8.28 -2.85
N THR A 8 19.88 8.91 -3.83
CA THR A 8 19.57 10.28 -4.27
C THR A 8 18.48 10.30 -5.35
N SER A 9 18.13 9.14 -5.92
CA SER A 9 17.02 8.94 -6.84
C SER A 9 16.36 7.58 -6.62
N LEU A 10 15.04 7.52 -6.82
CA LEU A 10 14.24 6.30 -6.69
C LEU A 10 13.62 5.92 -8.02
N LYS A 11 13.80 4.66 -8.44
CA LYS A 11 13.05 4.06 -9.54
C LYS A 11 11.78 3.44 -8.97
N PHE A 12 10.66 4.15 -9.13
CA PHE A 12 9.35 3.66 -8.71
C PHE A 12 8.76 2.73 -9.77
N ILE A 13 8.57 1.48 -9.37
CA ILE A 13 8.11 0.41 -10.25
C ILE A 13 6.58 0.33 -10.16
N THR A 14 5.91 0.92 -11.14
CA THR A 14 4.44 0.93 -11.22
C THR A 14 3.95 1.14 -12.64
N SER A 15 2.81 0.52 -12.96
CA SER A 15 2.01 0.81 -14.15
C SER A 15 0.74 1.62 -13.83
N ASN A 16 0.50 1.93 -12.55
CA ASN A 16 -0.71 2.63 -12.10
C ASN A 16 -0.46 4.15 -12.04
N ALA A 17 -1.04 4.88 -13.00
CA ALA A 17 -0.90 6.32 -13.12
C ALA A 17 -1.42 7.09 -11.90
N ASN A 18 -2.49 6.61 -11.25
CA ASN A 18 -3.05 7.25 -10.06
C ASN A 18 -2.12 7.10 -8.85
N LYS A 19 -1.52 5.91 -8.67
CA LYS A 19 -0.47 5.69 -7.65
C LYS A 19 0.71 6.63 -7.88
N LEU A 20 1.21 6.71 -9.12
CA LEU A 20 2.31 7.62 -9.46
C LEU A 20 1.97 9.08 -9.16
N ALA A 21 0.75 9.52 -9.50
CA ALA A 21 0.30 10.89 -9.23
C ALA A 21 0.28 11.20 -7.73
N GLU A 22 -0.29 10.32 -6.90
CA GLU A 22 -0.30 10.51 -5.45
C GLU A 22 1.11 10.47 -4.85
N VAL A 23 1.96 9.54 -5.28
CA VAL A 23 3.35 9.46 -4.79
C VAL A 23 4.13 10.73 -5.14
N ARG A 24 4.00 11.23 -6.37
CA ARG A 24 4.64 12.49 -6.79
C ARG A 24 4.12 13.67 -5.99
N PHE A 25 2.81 13.76 -5.79
CA PHE A 25 2.19 14.82 -5.00
C PHE A 25 2.72 14.82 -3.56
N ILE A 26 2.78 13.64 -2.93
CA ILE A 26 3.17 13.52 -1.52
C ILE A 26 4.69 13.69 -1.36
N LEU A 27 5.52 13.08 -2.22
CA LEU A 27 6.98 13.19 -2.11
C LEU A 27 7.50 14.57 -2.49
N GLY A 28 6.85 15.28 -3.42
CA GLY A 28 7.32 16.57 -3.91
C GLY A 28 8.80 16.52 -4.32
N ASP A 29 9.57 17.50 -3.86
CA ASP A 29 11.01 17.62 -4.17
C ASP A 29 11.91 16.84 -3.19
N THR A 30 11.35 15.95 -2.37
CA THR A 30 12.16 15.17 -1.39
C THR A 30 13.22 14.31 -2.07
N ILE A 31 12.91 13.75 -3.24
CA ILE A 31 13.80 12.87 -3.99
C ILE A 31 13.43 12.83 -5.47
N HIS A 32 14.42 12.65 -6.35
CA HIS A 32 14.15 12.46 -7.77
C HIS A 32 13.47 11.09 -8.01
N LEU A 33 12.20 11.11 -8.42
CA LEU A 33 11.40 9.91 -8.67
C LEU A 33 11.29 9.62 -10.18
N GLU A 34 11.95 8.55 -10.63
CA GLU A 34 11.80 8.01 -11.97
C GLU A 34 10.75 6.89 -11.96
N SER A 35 9.75 6.94 -12.84
CA SER A 35 8.77 5.87 -12.95
C SER A 35 9.18 4.88 -14.03
N ARG A 36 9.14 3.58 -13.74
CA ARG A 36 9.35 2.51 -14.71
C ARG A 36 8.27 1.46 -14.57
N SER A 37 7.74 0.97 -15.68
CA SER A 37 6.87 -0.20 -15.67
C SER A 37 7.73 -1.44 -15.89
N VAL A 38 7.67 -2.38 -14.95
CA VAL A 38 8.28 -3.70 -15.06
C VAL A 38 7.18 -4.70 -14.72
N ASP A 39 7.04 -5.73 -15.56
CA ASP A 39 6.10 -6.80 -15.29
C ASP A 39 6.74 -7.75 -14.27
N VAL A 40 6.08 -7.92 -13.14
CA VAL A 40 6.54 -8.73 -12.01
C VAL A 40 5.34 -9.49 -11.50
N ASP A 41 5.42 -10.81 -11.55
CA ASP A 41 4.39 -11.68 -10.98
C ASP A 41 4.26 -11.43 -9.47
N GLU A 42 3.02 -11.32 -8.99
CA GLU A 42 2.72 -11.19 -7.57
C GLU A 42 2.44 -12.57 -6.98
N ILE A 43 3.19 -12.94 -5.94
CA ILE A 43 2.91 -14.16 -5.16
C ILE A 43 1.62 -13.99 -4.34
N GLN A 44 1.15 -15.08 -3.75
CA GLN A 44 0.13 -15.04 -2.71
C GLN A 44 0.80 -15.06 -1.33
N GLY A 45 0.20 -14.38 -0.34
CA GLY A 45 0.77 -14.25 0.99
C GLY A 45 0.18 -13.04 1.72
N THR A 46 0.87 -12.58 2.77
CA THR A 46 0.53 -11.29 3.40
C THR A 46 0.95 -10.13 2.49
N ILE A 47 0.50 -8.91 2.81
CA ILE A 47 0.92 -7.73 2.06
C ILE A 47 2.44 -7.49 2.12
N GLU A 48 3.10 -7.89 3.22
CA GLU A 48 4.54 -7.85 3.38
C GLU A 48 5.26 -8.87 2.51
N ASP A 49 4.76 -10.10 2.44
CA ASP A 49 5.33 -11.16 1.59
C ASP A 49 5.31 -10.72 0.12
N VAL A 50 4.14 -10.25 -0.34
CA VAL A 50 3.95 -9.72 -1.69
C VAL A 50 4.91 -8.56 -1.96
N ALA A 51 4.98 -7.57 -1.06
CA ALA A 51 5.83 -6.41 -1.24
C ALA A 51 7.33 -6.76 -1.27
N ARG A 52 7.78 -7.70 -0.43
CA ARG A 52 9.18 -8.15 -0.39
C ARG A 52 9.57 -8.90 -1.66
N ASP A 53 8.77 -9.87 -2.07
CA ASP A 53 9.04 -10.67 -3.27
C ASP A 53 9.05 -9.79 -4.52
N LYS A 54 8.05 -8.91 -4.66
CA LYS A 54 7.96 -7.95 -5.77
C LYS A 54 9.16 -7.02 -5.84
N ALA A 55 9.59 -6.45 -4.71
CA ALA A 55 10.76 -5.57 -4.67
C ALA A 55 12.06 -6.31 -5.04
N ARG A 56 12.24 -7.55 -4.57
CA ARG A 56 13.40 -8.38 -4.92
C ARG A 56 13.44 -8.67 -6.43
N ARG A 57 12.34 -9.18 -7.00
CA ARG A 57 12.26 -9.47 -8.44
C ARG A 57 12.44 -8.23 -9.29
N ALA A 58 11.83 -7.11 -8.89
CA ALA A 58 12.01 -5.84 -9.57
C ALA A 58 13.47 -5.36 -9.54
N ALA A 59 14.17 -5.53 -8.41
CA ALA A 59 15.58 -5.19 -8.28
C ALA A 59 16.47 -6.05 -9.17
N GLU A 60 16.16 -7.35 -9.33
CA GLU A 60 16.85 -8.24 -10.27
C GLU A 60 16.68 -7.79 -11.73
N LEU A 61 15.45 -7.50 -12.15
CA LEU A 61 15.15 -7.07 -13.51
C LEU A 61 15.71 -5.69 -13.86
N VAL A 62 15.71 -4.77 -12.88
CA VAL A 62 16.26 -3.42 -13.05
C VAL A 62 17.77 -3.39 -12.87
N ASN A 63 18.34 -4.40 -12.21
CA ASN A 63 19.74 -4.48 -11.76
C ASN A 63 20.18 -3.20 -11.02
N GLY A 64 19.45 -2.85 -9.95
CA GLY A 64 19.74 -1.65 -9.16
C GLY A 64 18.62 -1.27 -8.19
N PRO A 65 18.68 -0.07 -7.61
CA PRO A 65 17.74 0.34 -6.58
C PRO A 65 16.33 0.52 -7.15
N VAL A 66 15.34 0.00 -6.43
CA VAL A 66 13.92 0.06 -6.79
C VAL A 66 13.07 0.39 -5.58
N LEU A 67 11.93 1.05 -5.85
CA LEU A 67 10.82 1.23 -4.94
C LEU A 67 9.58 0.60 -5.56
N THR A 68 8.91 -0.32 -4.87
CA THR A 68 7.60 -0.85 -5.26
C THR A 68 6.54 -0.42 -4.24
N GLU A 69 5.27 -0.55 -4.62
CA GLU A 69 4.13 -0.25 -3.74
C GLU A 69 2.99 -1.25 -3.94
N ASP A 70 2.59 -1.86 -2.83
CA ASP A 70 1.43 -2.75 -2.77
C ASP A 70 0.39 -2.21 -1.78
N THR A 71 -0.88 -2.53 -2.06
CA THR A 71 -2.02 -2.02 -1.29
C THR A 71 -2.92 -3.17 -0.92
N ALA A 72 -3.31 -3.24 0.35
CA ALA A 72 -4.32 -4.16 0.85
C ALA A 72 -5.52 -3.40 1.41
N LEU A 73 -6.69 -4.03 1.32
CA LEU A 73 -7.89 -3.59 2.03
C LEU A 73 -8.40 -4.75 2.87
N GLU A 74 -8.22 -4.64 4.17
CA GLU A 74 -8.44 -5.72 5.13
C GLU A 74 -9.75 -5.51 5.88
N PHE A 75 -10.69 -6.46 5.78
CA PHE A 75 -11.92 -6.38 6.56
C PHE A 75 -11.72 -7.13 7.87
N LYS A 76 -11.96 -6.45 8.99
CA LYS A 76 -11.78 -7.04 10.32
C LYS A 76 -12.63 -8.30 10.50
N SER A 77 -13.87 -8.28 10.01
CA SER A 77 -14.81 -9.39 10.10
C SER A 77 -14.48 -10.59 9.20
N LEU A 78 -13.52 -10.46 8.29
CA LEU A 78 -13.06 -11.54 7.40
C LEU A 78 -11.59 -11.87 7.64
N ASP A 79 -11.09 -11.65 8.85
CA ASP A 79 -9.70 -11.91 9.26
C ASP A 79 -8.67 -11.34 8.28
N GLY A 80 -8.93 -10.11 7.83
CA GLY A 80 -8.05 -9.36 6.94
C GLY A 80 -8.28 -9.59 5.45
N LEU A 81 -9.19 -10.50 5.04
CA LEU A 81 -9.58 -10.60 3.62
C LEU A 81 -10.45 -9.40 3.19
N PRO A 82 -10.44 -9.00 1.91
CA PRO A 82 -9.66 -9.58 0.79
C PRO A 82 -8.16 -9.23 0.82
N GLY A 83 -7.72 -8.30 1.65
CA GLY A 83 -6.31 -8.00 1.88
C GLY A 83 -5.57 -7.63 0.58
N PRO A 84 -4.41 -8.25 0.27
CA PRO A 84 -3.65 -7.96 -0.95
C PRO A 84 -4.40 -8.33 -2.23
N TYR A 85 -5.45 -9.16 -2.15
CA TYR A 85 -6.24 -9.61 -3.29
C TYR A 85 -7.32 -8.60 -3.72
N ILE A 86 -7.42 -7.44 -3.07
CA ILE A 86 -8.50 -6.47 -3.26
C ILE A 86 -8.75 -6.08 -4.73
N LYS A 87 -7.71 -6.01 -5.57
CA LYS A 87 -7.86 -5.73 -7.01
C LYS A 87 -8.76 -6.77 -7.70
N TYR A 88 -8.57 -8.05 -7.41
CA TYR A 88 -9.35 -9.14 -8.01
C TYR A 88 -10.79 -9.11 -7.51
N PHE A 89 -10.98 -8.90 -6.20
CA PHE A 89 -12.30 -8.79 -5.60
C PHE A 89 -13.07 -7.59 -6.16
N LEU A 90 -12.44 -6.42 -6.25
CA LEU A 90 -13.07 -5.23 -6.83
C LEU A 90 -13.45 -5.46 -8.30
N ASN A 91 -12.60 -6.08 -9.10
CA ASN A 91 -12.88 -6.36 -10.51
C ASN A 91 -14.05 -7.34 -10.68
N ALA A 92 -14.15 -8.36 -9.83
CA ALA A 92 -15.19 -9.37 -9.93
C ALA A 92 -16.53 -8.90 -9.37
N LEU A 93 -16.50 -8.12 -8.28
CA LEU A 93 -17.70 -7.78 -7.50
C LEU A 93 -18.20 -6.35 -7.73
N GLY A 94 -17.34 -5.47 -8.23
CA GLY A 94 -17.58 -4.03 -8.21
C GLY A 94 -17.72 -3.48 -6.78
N HIS A 95 -17.99 -2.17 -6.67
CA HIS A 95 -18.16 -1.51 -5.37
C HIS A 95 -19.33 -2.06 -4.56
N THR A 96 -20.47 -2.31 -5.20
CA THR A 96 -21.66 -2.88 -4.54
C THR A 96 -21.37 -4.27 -3.99
N GLY A 97 -20.78 -5.15 -4.79
CA GLY A 97 -20.47 -6.51 -4.34
C GLY A 97 -19.41 -6.53 -3.23
N LEU A 98 -18.42 -5.63 -3.30
CA LEU A 98 -17.41 -5.47 -2.26
C LEU A 98 -18.03 -5.04 -0.92
N ASN A 99 -18.98 -4.11 -0.92
CA ASN A 99 -19.76 -3.76 0.28
C ASN A 99 -20.62 -4.95 0.77
N ASN A 100 -21.25 -5.68 -0.15
CA ASN A 100 -22.11 -6.82 0.16
C ASN A 100 -21.38 -8.01 0.78
N LEU A 101 -20.06 -8.15 0.59
CA LEU A 101 -19.25 -9.18 1.28
C LEU A 101 -19.43 -9.11 2.80
N LEU A 102 -19.67 -7.92 3.34
CA LEU A 102 -19.87 -7.72 4.76
C LEU A 102 -21.33 -7.76 5.18
N ALA A 103 -22.30 -7.98 4.29
CA ALA A 103 -23.74 -7.85 4.59
C ALA A 103 -24.18 -8.61 5.85
N ALA A 104 -23.66 -9.83 6.06
CA ALA A 104 -23.97 -10.68 7.22
C ALA A 104 -23.24 -10.29 8.52
N TYR A 105 -22.26 -9.40 8.46
CA TYR A 105 -21.42 -9.04 9.61
C TYR A 105 -21.82 -7.67 10.17
N PRO A 106 -22.13 -7.54 11.46
CA PRO A 106 -22.46 -6.24 12.04
C PRO A 106 -21.24 -5.30 12.06
N ASP A 107 -20.05 -5.84 12.29
CA ASP A 107 -18.80 -5.08 12.24
C ASP A 107 -18.38 -4.83 10.78
N LYS A 108 -18.24 -3.55 10.42
CA LYS A 108 -17.81 -3.06 9.10
C LYS A 108 -16.41 -2.46 9.13
N THR A 109 -15.68 -2.61 10.23
CA THR A 109 -14.33 -2.08 10.40
C THR A 109 -13.41 -2.67 9.33
N ALA A 110 -12.64 -1.80 8.70
CA ALA A 110 -11.66 -2.18 7.71
C ALA A 110 -10.39 -1.34 7.84
N TYR A 111 -9.31 -1.86 7.28
CA TYR A 111 -8.01 -1.23 7.28
C TYR A 111 -7.51 -1.09 5.86
N ALA A 112 -7.26 0.15 5.44
CA ALA A 112 -6.49 0.44 4.25
C ALA A 112 -5.00 0.34 4.60
N ILE A 113 -4.24 -0.42 3.82
CA ILE A 113 -2.80 -0.64 4.07
C ILE A 113 -2.02 -0.36 2.80
N CYS A 114 -0.97 0.45 2.91
CA CYS A 114 0.00 0.70 1.85
C CYS A 114 1.36 0.26 2.35
N THR A 115 2.04 -0.58 1.56
CA THR A 115 3.41 -1.02 1.85
C THR A 115 4.29 -0.59 0.69
N PHE A 116 5.19 0.37 0.95
CA PHE A 116 6.32 0.63 0.07
C PHE A 116 7.46 -0.32 0.41
N ALA A 117 8.11 -0.86 -0.60
CA ALA A 117 9.27 -1.73 -0.43
C ALA A 117 10.45 -1.19 -1.23
N PHE A 118 11.55 -0.90 -0.52
CA PHE A 118 12.80 -0.46 -1.11
C PHE A 118 13.81 -1.61 -1.12
N CYS A 119 14.45 -1.83 -2.26
CA CYS A 119 15.57 -2.75 -2.42
C CYS A 119 16.72 -2.01 -3.10
N ALA A 120 17.93 -2.09 -2.54
CA ALA A 120 19.11 -1.40 -3.09
C ALA A 120 19.65 -2.05 -4.37
N GLY A 121 19.34 -3.33 -4.60
CA GLY A 121 19.78 -4.08 -5.76
C GLY A 121 19.72 -5.60 -5.52
N PRO A 122 20.10 -6.41 -6.52
CA PRO A 122 20.16 -7.86 -6.39
C PRO A 122 20.99 -8.30 -5.17
N GLY A 123 20.46 -9.24 -4.37
CA GLY A 123 21.13 -9.75 -3.18
C GLY A 123 21.05 -8.85 -1.93
N HIS A 124 20.42 -7.67 -2.00
CA HIS A 124 20.18 -6.82 -0.84
C HIS A 124 18.85 -7.13 -0.13
N ASP A 125 18.81 -6.83 1.17
CA ASP A 125 17.58 -6.90 1.95
C ASP A 125 16.57 -5.83 1.52
N VAL A 126 15.28 -6.16 1.70
CA VAL A 126 14.17 -5.25 1.44
C VAL A 126 13.77 -4.52 2.71
N VAL A 127 13.71 -3.20 2.61
CA VAL A 127 13.20 -2.30 3.66
C VAL A 127 11.74 -1.98 3.35
N LEU A 128 10.86 -2.19 4.33
CA LEU A 128 9.42 -1.93 4.18
C LEU A 128 9.02 -0.66 4.92
N PHE A 129 8.16 0.15 4.29
CA PHE A 129 7.52 1.31 4.88
C PHE A 129 6.02 1.14 4.76
N GLN A 130 5.35 0.84 5.88
CA GLN A 130 3.93 0.55 5.88
C GLN A 130 3.12 1.64 6.57
N GLY A 131 2.05 2.08 5.93
CA GLY A 131 1.03 2.92 6.54
C GLY A 131 -0.31 2.21 6.56
N ARG A 132 -1.05 2.40 7.65
CA ARG A 132 -2.37 1.82 7.89
C ARG A 132 -3.35 2.91 8.27
N THR A 133 -4.58 2.84 7.75
CA THR A 133 -5.68 3.71 8.16
C THR A 133 -6.88 2.83 8.50
N GLU A 134 -7.38 2.96 9.72
CA GLU A 134 -8.64 2.34 10.14
C GLU A 134 -9.82 3.15 9.60
N GLY A 135 -10.85 2.46 9.14
CA GLY A 135 -12.07 3.05 8.64
C GLY A 135 -13.20 2.01 8.61
N LYS A 136 -14.20 2.26 7.76
CA LYS A 136 -15.37 1.38 7.62
C LYS A 136 -15.73 1.15 6.17
N ILE A 137 -16.26 -0.03 5.87
CA ILE A 137 -16.84 -0.33 4.58
C ILE A 137 -18.29 0.14 4.53
N VAL A 138 -18.60 0.95 3.53
CA VAL A 138 -19.90 1.62 3.36
C VAL A 138 -20.41 1.49 1.91
N PRO A 139 -21.71 1.73 1.65
CA PRO A 139 -22.20 1.87 0.30
C PRO A 139 -21.44 2.97 -0.46
N ALA A 140 -21.17 2.72 -1.74
CA ALA A 140 -20.29 3.55 -2.55
C ALA A 140 -20.78 5.01 -2.64
N ARG A 141 -19.88 5.97 -2.41
CA ARG A 141 -20.12 7.41 -2.61
C ARG A 141 -18.92 8.07 -3.27
N GLY A 142 -19.14 9.20 -3.95
CA GLY A 142 -18.09 9.91 -4.69
C GLY A 142 -17.72 9.27 -6.04
N PRO A 143 -16.70 9.80 -6.74
CA PRO A 143 -16.25 9.30 -8.05
C PRO A 143 -15.64 7.91 -7.99
N SER A 144 -15.97 7.04 -8.95
CA SER A 144 -15.51 5.65 -9.04
C SER A 144 -14.22 5.46 -9.85
N ASN A 145 -13.43 6.53 -10.03
CA ASN A 145 -12.25 6.55 -10.89
C ASN A 145 -10.98 5.98 -10.25
N PHE A 146 -10.98 5.70 -8.94
CA PHE A 146 -9.81 5.15 -8.26
C PHE A 146 -10.14 4.02 -7.29
N GLY A 147 -10.03 2.78 -7.79
CA GLY A 147 -10.04 1.58 -6.95
C GLY A 147 -11.29 1.48 -6.08
N TRP A 148 -11.09 1.11 -4.81
CA TRP A 148 -12.13 0.88 -3.81
C TRP A 148 -12.41 2.12 -2.95
N ASP A 149 -11.81 3.27 -3.26
CA ASP A 149 -12.00 4.52 -2.52
C ASP A 149 -13.48 4.87 -2.23
N PRO A 150 -14.45 4.63 -3.15
CA PRO A 150 -15.86 4.91 -2.89
C PRO A 150 -16.48 4.12 -1.73
N VAL A 151 -15.92 2.97 -1.35
CA VAL A 151 -16.50 2.11 -0.31
C VAL A 151 -15.75 2.17 1.02
N PHE A 152 -14.63 2.88 1.10
CA PHE A 152 -13.85 3.01 2.32
C PHE A 152 -14.06 4.39 2.93
N GLU A 153 -14.71 4.43 4.10
CA GLU A 153 -15.01 5.65 4.86
C GLU A 153 -14.00 5.88 5.98
N TYR A 154 -13.53 7.12 6.06
CA TYR A 154 -12.77 7.66 7.18
C TYR A 154 -13.49 8.91 7.71
N GLU A 155 -13.87 8.90 8.99
CA GLU A 155 -14.51 10.04 9.68
C GLU A 155 -15.70 10.67 8.90
N GLY A 156 -16.58 9.82 8.37
CA GLY A 156 -17.82 10.25 7.70
C GLY A 156 -17.68 10.62 6.22
N LYS A 157 -16.47 10.57 5.65
CA LYS A 157 -16.24 10.72 4.20
C LYS A 157 -15.58 9.48 3.62
N THR A 158 -16.04 9.06 2.46
CA THR A 158 -15.31 8.07 1.66
C THR A 158 -14.03 8.71 1.11
N TYR A 159 -13.01 7.90 0.84
CA TYR A 159 -11.81 8.43 0.19
C TYR A 159 -12.09 9.09 -1.16
N ALA A 160 -13.11 8.63 -1.88
CA ALA A 160 -13.52 9.23 -3.14
C ALA A 160 -14.16 10.62 -2.96
N GLU A 161 -14.72 10.93 -1.79
CA GLU A 161 -15.27 12.26 -1.46
C GLU A 161 -14.20 13.25 -0.97
N MET A 162 -12.95 12.81 -0.80
CA MET A 162 -11.84 13.65 -0.35
C MET A 162 -11.06 14.21 -1.54
N ASP A 163 -10.60 15.46 -1.44
CA ASP A 163 -9.57 15.94 -2.35
C ASP A 163 -8.21 15.25 -2.07
N VAL A 164 -7.30 15.34 -3.05
CA VAL A 164 -6.00 14.66 -3.00
C VAL A 164 -5.16 15.08 -1.80
N ALA A 165 -5.23 16.35 -1.38
CA ALA A 165 -4.43 16.86 -0.28
C ALA A 165 -4.95 16.35 1.07
N ALA A 166 -6.27 16.43 1.29
CA ALA A 166 -6.94 15.93 2.48
C ALA A 166 -6.72 14.42 2.64
N LYS A 167 -6.91 13.66 1.55
CA LYS A 167 -6.64 12.21 1.55
C LYS A 167 -5.16 11.91 1.81
N GLY A 168 -4.26 12.64 1.15
CA GLY A 168 -2.81 12.48 1.33
C GLY A 168 -2.36 12.62 2.78
N ALA A 169 -2.97 13.53 3.54
CA ALA A 169 -2.61 13.76 4.94
C ALA A 169 -3.02 12.63 5.90
N ILE A 170 -4.08 11.87 5.60
CA ILE A 170 -4.64 10.86 6.51
C ILE A 170 -4.50 9.42 6.02
N SER A 171 -4.21 9.24 4.73
CA SER A 171 -4.26 7.92 4.09
C SER A 171 -3.11 7.03 4.47
N HIS A 172 -3.37 5.74 4.36
CA HIS A 172 -2.39 4.65 4.43
C HIS A 172 -1.15 4.93 3.55
N ARG A 173 -1.34 5.43 2.32
CA ARG A 173 -0.24 5.81 1.42
C ARG A 173 0.56 7.00 1.93
N GLY A 174 -0.11 8.06 2.40
CA GLY A 174 0.55 9.21 3.03
C GLY A 174 1.40 8.83 4.22
N ARG A 175 0.83 8.04 5.15
CA ARG A 175 1.53 7.51 6.32
C ARG A 175 2.75 6.66 5.94
N ALA A 176 2.64 5.84 4.90
CA ALA A 176 3.74 5.01 4.40
C ALA A 176 4.86 5.88 3.79
N LEU A 177 4.50 6.89 3.00
CA LEU A 177 5.45 7.82 2.41
C LEU A 177 6.13 8.72 3.45
N ASP A 178 5.45 9.10 4.52
CA ASP A 178 6.08 9.85 5.62
C ASP A 178 7.18 9.02 6.31
N LYS A 179 6.98 7.71 6.47
CA LYS A 179 8.03 6.80 6.94
C LYS A 179 9.20 6.74 5.97
N LEU A 180 8.93 6.61 4.67
CA LEU A 180 9.96 6.65 3.63
C LEU A 180 10.76 7.97 3.67
N LYS A 181 10.10 9.12 3.77
CA LYS A 181 10.74 10.45 3.85
C LYS A 181 11.67 10.56 5.06
N ARG A 182 11.21 10.12 6.25
CA ARG A 182 12.03 10.13 7.47
C ARG A 182 13.27 9.26 7.31
N TRP A 183 13.11 8.08 6.72
CA TRP A 183 14.23 7.19 6.44
C TRP A 183 15.24 7.80 5.47
N LEU A 184 14.78 8.40 4.37
CA LEU A 184 15.64 9.11 3.41
C LEU A 184 16.41 10.25 4.07
N ALA A 185 15.81 10.93 5.05
CA ALA A 185 16.39 12.09 5.72
C ALA A 185 17.42 11.78 6.82
N GLY A 186 17.65 10.52 7.19
CA GLY A 186 18.52 10.21 8.33
C GLY A 186 17.91 9.31 9.39
N GLY A 187 16.58 9.26 9.45
CA GLY A 187 15.86 8.55 10.49
C GLY A 187 16.03 7.04 10.42
N GLU A 188 15.90 6.40 11.58
CA GLU A 188 15.73 4.95 11.67
C GLU A 188 14.33 4.57 11.18
N VAL A 189 14.23 3.39 10.57
CA VAL A 189 12.92 2.78 10.33
C VAL A 189 12.61 2.00 11.58
N GLU A 190 11.55 2.38 12.29
CA GLU A 190 10.96 1.49 13.28
C GLU A 190 10.78 0.11 12.63
N PRO A 191 11.22 -0.99 13.27
CA PRO A 191 10.84 -2.31 12.82
C PRO A 191 9.35 -2.31 12.53
N LEU A 192 8.91 -2.98 11.46
CA LEU A 192 7.49 -3.28 11.35
C LEU A 192 7.12 -3.92 12.69
N GLU A 193 6.29 -3.26 13.48
CA GLU A 193 5.66 -3.89 14.62
C GLU A 193 4.95 -5.08 14.01
N ILE A 194 5.56 -6.25 14.14
CA ILE A 194 4.82 -7.49 14.06
C ILE A 194 3.84 -7.29 15.20
N LEU A 195 2.60 -6.95 14.87
CA LEU A 195 1.52 -7.02 15.84
C LEU A 195 1.54 -8.49 16.25
N GLU A 196 2.15 -8.77 17.41
CA GLU A 196 2.04 -10.07 18.06
C GLU A 196 0.55 -10.23 18.39
N GLY A 197 -0.15 -10.89 17.48
CA GLY A 197 -1.59 -11.08 17.56
C GLY A 197 -2.15 -11.37 16.18
N GLU A 198 -2.54 -12.63 15.97
CA GLU A 198 -3.34 -13.10 14.82
C GLU A 198 -2.57 -13.49 13.55
N SER A 199 -1.46 -14.22 13.74
CA SER A 199 -1.22 -15.38 12.84
C SER A 199 -2.27 -16.45 13.15
N ALA A 200 -3.47 -16.27 12.62
CA ALA A 200 -4.51 -17.30 12.57
C ALA A 200 -4.53 -17.95 11.17
N ILE A 201 -3.36 -18.41 10.70
CA ILE A 201 -3.33 -19.63 9.88
C ILE A 201 -3.19 -20.79 10.86
N ARG A 202 -4.27 -21.10 11.59
CA ARG A 202 -4.41 -22.37 12.31
C ARG A 202 -5.88 -22.83 12.26
N ASN A 203 -6.08 -23.84 11.42
CA ASN A 203 -7.24 -24.69 11.16
C ASN A 203 -8.22 -24.19 10.09
#